data_AF-A0A975XL30-F1
#
_entry.id   AF-A0A975XL30-F1
#
_cell.length_a   1.000
_cell.length_b   1.000
_cell.length_c   1.000
_cell.angle_alpha   90.00
_cell.angle_beta   90.00
_cell.angle_gamma   90.00
#
_symmetry.space_group_name_H-M   'P 1'
#
loop_
_entity.id
_entity.type
_entity.pdbx_description
1 polymer ?
#
loop_
_entity_poly.entity_id
_entity_poly.type
_entity_poly.pdbx_seq_one_letter_code
_entity_poly.pdbx_strand_id
1 'polypeptide(L)'
;MINFFDPSFKKFSAPILIKLYYGLSVGLLALFWLVLLIRAFDDGFLSGFLVLILGPVVAFFLLIATRISCEWILATIQVSQNTAKLVDLMGGTSAPLAGAAAPGGTSGRRGAGQTPSRQPAPMPPEQ
;
A
#
# COMPACT_ATOMS: atom_id res chain seq x y z
N MET A 1 12.48 18.87 2.33
CA MET A 1 13.72 18.08 2.54
C MET A 1 13.30 16.65 2.85
N ILE A 2 13.72 15.70 2.01
CA ILE A 2 13.30 14.30 1.99
C ILE A 2 14.00 13.57 3.14
N ASN A 3 13.29 13.35 4.26
CA ASN A 3 13.82 12.72 5.47
C ASN A 3 13.30 11.28 5.56
N PHE A 4 13.95 10.34 4.85
CA PHE A 4 13.58 8.92 4.81
C PHE A 4 14.42 8.05 5.75
N PHE A 5 15.55 8.57 6.22
CA PHE A 5 16.39 7.94 7.22
C PHE A 5 16.16 8.59 8.57
N ASP A 6 14.92 8.52 9.06
CA ASP A 6 14.62 8.83 10.46
C ASP A 6 14.75 7.53 11.28
N PRO A 7 15.83 7.34 12.08
CA PRO A 7 15.98 6.19 12.97
C PRO A 7 14.92 6.13 14.08
N SER A 8 14.03 7.13 14.18
CA SER A 8 12.94 7.16 15.15
C SER A 8 11.79 6.19 14.84
N PHE A 9 11.67 5.62 13.62
CA PHE A 9 10.62 4.65 13.24
C PHE A 9 9.16 5.05 13.55
N LYS A 10 8.87 6.31 13.91
CA LYS A 10 7.54 6.73 14.39
C LYS A 10 6.46 6.76 13.31
N LYS A 11 6.82 6.73 12.02
CA LYS A 11 5.90 6.59 10.88
C LYS A 11 6.53 5.76 9.75
N PHE A 12 6.31 4.45 9.78
CA PHE A 12 6.72 3.57 8.68
C PHE A 12 5.78 3.76 7.47
N SER A 13 6.10 4.71 6.60
CA SER A 13 5.34 4.92 5.35
C SER A 13 5.83 3.94 4.27
N ALA A 14 5.53 2.66 4.47
CA ALA A 14 5.92 1.56 3.58
C ALA A 14 5.71 1.83 2.08
N PRO A 15 4.60 2.46 1.61
CA PRO A 15 4.40 2.72 0.19
C PRO A 15 5.43 3.68 -0.41
N ILE A 16 5.96 4.60 0.39
CA ILE A 16 6.88 5.62 -0.09
C ILE A 16 8.30 5.04 -0.21
N LEU A 17 8.70 4.19 0.74
CA LEU A 17 9.98 3.49 0.68
C LEU A 17 10.07 2.57 -0.55
N ILE A 18 9.01 1.83 -0.85
CA ILE A 18 8.95 0.96 -2.04
C ILE A 18 9.11 1.78 -3.33
N LYS A 19 8.49 2.96 -3.42
CA LYS A 19 8.63 3.85 -4.59
C LYS A 19 10.05 4.34 -4.76
N LEU A 20 10.71 4.73 -3.66
CA LEU A 20 12.10 5.17 -3.68
C LEU A 20 13.03 4.02 -4.10
N TYR A 21 12.84 2.83 -3.53
CA TYR A 21 13.60 1.63 -3.89
C TYR A 21 13.47 1.32 -5.38
N TYR A 22 12.24 1.26 -5.90
CA TYR A 22 12.01 1.00 -7.32
C TYR A 22 12.71 2.04 -8.23
N GLY A 23 12.57 3.33 -7.92
CA GLY A 23 13.23 4.39 -8.67
C GLY A 23 14.76 4.28 -8.63
N LEU A 24 15.32 3.98 -7.46
CA LEU A 24 16.76 3.79 -7.28
C LEU A 24 17.27 2.54 -8.04
N SER A 25 16.54 1.42 -7.97
CA SER A 25 16.87 0.19 -8.70
C SER A 25 16.89 0.42 -10.21
N VAL A 26 15.92 1.14 -10.77
CA VAL A 26 15.89 1.49 -12.20
C VAL A 26 17.12 2.32 -12.57
N GLY A 27 17.42 3.38 -11.80
CA GLY A 27 18.56 4.25 -12.05
C GLY A 27 19.90 3.54 -11.95
N LEU A 28 20.10 2.74 -10.89
CA LEU A 28 21.30 1.93 -10.70
C LEU A 28 21.47 0.89 -11.80
N LEU A 29 20.39 0.23 -12.23
CA LEU A 29 20.45 -0.78 -13.27
C LEU A 29 20.83 -0.17 -14.62
N ALA A 30 20.26 1.00 -14.95
CA ALA A 30 20.62 1.73 -16.16
C ALA A 30 22.10 2.16 -16.15
N LEU A 31 22.58 2.70 -15.02
CA LEU A 31 23.97 3.11 -14.86
C LEU A 31 24.91 1.90 -14.93
N PHE A 32 24.55 0.80 -14.26
CA PHE A 32 25.31 -0.44 -14.28
C PHE A 32 25.42 -1.01 -15.70
N TRP A 33 24.31 -1.06 -16.44
CA TRP A 33 24.33 -1.49 -17.84
C TRP A 33 25.22 -0.61 -18.70
N LEU A 34 25.18 0.72 -18.51
CA LEU A 34 26.03 1.64 -19.26
C LEU A 34 27.53 1.41 -18.98
N VAL A 35 27.91 1.18 -17.72
CA VAL A 35 29.30 0.86 -17.34
C VAL A 35 29.73 -0.47 -17.97
N LEU A 36 28.88 -1.49 -17.96
CA LEU A 36 29.16 -2.77 -18.61
C LEU A 36 29.29 -2.61 -20.13
N LEU A 37 28.47 -1.78 -20.75
CA LEU A 37 28.53 -1.52 -22.19
C LEU A 37 29.87 -0.90 -22.59
N ILE A 38 30.34 0.12 -21.85
CA ILE A 38 31.63 0.76 -22.11
C ILE A 38 32.77 -0.26 -21.97
N ARG A 39 32.78 -1.02 -20.85
CA ARG A 39 33.77 -2.09 -20.60
C ARG A 39 33.78 -3.14 -21.70
N ALA A 40 32.60 -3.53 -22.21
CA ALA A 40 32.49 -4.53 -23.26
C ALA A 40 33.06 -4.04 -24.60
N PHE A 41 32.96 -2.75 -24.91
CA PHE A 41 33.62 -2.19 -26.09
C PHE A 41 35.14 -2.07 -25.93
N ASP A 42 35.65 -1.88 -24.70
CA ASP A 42 37.09 -1.93 -24.42
C ASP A 42 37.67 -3.33 -24.68
N ASP A 43 36.91 -4.39 -24.41
CA ASP A 43 37.31 -5.78 -24.69
C ASP A 43 37.21 -6.14 -26.18
N GLY A 44 36.36 -5.44 -26.95
CA GLY A 44 36.27 -5.56 -28.41
C GLY A 44 34.88 -5.34 -28.99
N PHE A 45 34.83 -5.08 -30.30
CA PHE A 45 33.60 -4.71 -31.01
C PHE A 45 32.46 -5.73 -30.85
N LEU A 46 32.76 -7.03 -31.00
CA LEU A 46 31.74 -8.08 -30.91
C LEU A 46 31.14 -8.15 -29.50
N SER A 47 31.98 -8.07 -28.45
CA SER A 47 31.53 -8.06 -27.05
C SER A 47 30.60 -6.88 -26.77
N GLY A 48 31.02 -5.66 -27.14
CA GLY A 48 30.19 -4.46 -27.01
C GLY A 48 28.85 -4.57 -27.76
N PHE A 49 28.86 -5.11 -28.98
CA PHE A 49 27.64 -5.33 -29.76
C PHE A 49 26.67 -6.33 -29.09
N LEU A 50 27.19 -7.43 -28.54
CA LEU A 50 26.37 -8.39 -27.78
C LEU A 50 25.74 -7.72 -26.55
N VAL A 51 26.51 -6.95 -25.77
CA VAL A 51 25.98 -6.25 -24.58
C VAL A 51 24.97 -5.16 -24.95
N LEU A 52 25.14 -4.50 -26.09
CA LEU A 52 24.20 -3.50 -26.60
C LEU A 52 22.81 -4.09 -26.90
N ILE A 53 22.77 -5.31 -27.46
CA ILE A 53 21.52 -5.98 -27.84
C ILE A 53 20.94 -6.81 -26.70
N LEU A 54 21.74 -7.68 -26.07
CA LEU A 54 21.26 -8.55 -25.00
C LEU A 54 21.12 -7.82 -23.66
N GLY A 55 21.93 -6.80 -23.39
CA GLY A 55 21.92 -6.09 -22.11
C GLY A 55 20.56 -5.45 -21.79
N PRO A 56 19.91 -4.72 -22.72
CA PRO A 56 18.56 -4.20 -22.51
C PRO A 56 17.51 -5.30 -22.27
N VAL A 57 17.63 -6.45 -22.95
CA VAL A 57 16.73 -7.59 -22.76
C VAL A 57 16.87 -8.13 -21.34
N VAL A 58 18.10 -8.36 -20.87
CA VAL A 58 18.38 -8.80 -19.49
C VAL A 58 17.92 -7.76 -18.47
N ALA A 59 18.21 -6.48 -18.70
CA ALA A 59 17.79 -5.39 -17.83
C ALA A 59 16.25 -5.33 -17.73
N PHE A 60 15.54 -5.55 -18.82
CA PHE A 60 14.07 -5.59 -18.83
C PHE A 60 13.51 -6.71 -17.94
N PHE A 61 14.07 -7.92 -18.01
CA PHE A 61 13.67 -9.01 -17.11
C PHE A 61 14.00 -8.71 -15.65
N LEU A 62 15.15 -8.09 -15.36
CA LEU A 62 15.51 -7.66 -14.02
C LEU A 62 14.53 -6.60 -13.49
N LEU A 63 14.10 -5.64 -14.32
CA LEU A 63 13.09 -4.65 -13.93
C LEU A 63 11.73 -5.29 -13.63
N ILE A 64 11.31 -6.28 -14.41
CA ILE A 64 10.09 -7.05 -14.13
C ILE A 64 10.22 -7.77 -12.78
N ALA A 65 11.34 -8.44 -12.54
CA ALA A 65 11.58 -9.12 -11.27
C ALA A 65 11.57 -8.14 -10.08
N THR A 66 12.19 -6.96 -10.22
CA THR A 66 12.14 -5.89 -9.23
C THR A 66 10.70 -5.41 -9.01
N ARG A 67 9.90 -5.27 -10.07
CA ARG A 67 8.49 -4.85 -9.97
C ARG A 67 7.67 -5.86 -9.17
N ILE A 68 7.79 -7.14 -9.51
CA ILE A 68 7.10 -8.24 -8.81
C ILE A 68 7.50 -8.26 -7.33
N SER A 69 8.79 -8.10 -7.04
CA SER A 69 9.31 -8.07 -5.67
C SER A 69 8.73 -6.90 -4.87
N CYS A 70 8.68 -5.70 -5.46
CA CYS A 70 8.09 -4.53 -4.81
C CYS A 70 6.60 -4.71 -4.52
N GLU A 71 5.86 -5.27 -5.48
CA GLU A 71 4.43 -5.54 -5.33
C GLU A 71 4.16 -6.60 -4.26
N TRP A 72 4.99 -7.63 -4.21
CA TRP A 72 4.89 -8.68 -3.20
C TRP A 72 5.15 -8.15 -1.77
N ILE A 73 6.17 -7.32 -1.59
CA ILE A 73 6.46 -6.68 -0.30
C ILE A 73 5.29 -5.77 0.12
N LEU A 74 4.80 -4.94 -0.80
CA LEU A 74 3.69 -4.03 -0.52
C LEU A 74 2.41 -4.80 -0.16
N ALA A 75 2.09 -5.87 -0.90
CA ALA A 75 0.95 -6.73 -0.64
C ALA A 75 1.05 -7.38 0.75
N THR A 76 2.23 -7.87 1.14
CA THR A 76 2.45 -8.48 2.45
C THR A 76 2.23 -7.48 3.60
N ILE A 77 2.72 -6.25 3.45
CA ILE A 77 2.50 -5.18 4.43
C ILE A 77 1.01 -4.79 4.48
N GLN A 78 0.34 -4.73 3.33
CA GLN A 78 -1.08 -4.40 3.30
C GLN A 78 -1.94 -5.50 3.94
N VAL A 79 -1.58 -6.76 3.76
CA VAL A 79 -2.25 -7.90 4.42
C VAL A 79 -2.12 -7.81 5.94
N SER A 80 -0.95 -7.45 6.48
CA SER A 80 -0.78 -7.30 7.94
C SER A 80 -1.60 -6.14 8.50
N GLN A 81 -1.64 -5.00 7.79
CA GLN A 81 -2.47 -3.85 8.19
C GLN A 81 -3.97 -4.14 8.12
N ASN A 82 -4.41 -4.85 7.08
CA ASN A 82 -5.82 -5.24 6.93
C ASN A 82 -6.24 -6.23 8.01
N THR A 83 -5.37 -7.18 8.36
CA THR A 83 -5.64 -8.16 9.44
C THR A 83 -5.76 -7.46 10.80
N ALA A 84 -4.89 -6.49 11.09
CA ALA A 84 -4.99 -5.69 12.32
C ALA A 84 -6.33 -4.93 12.41
N LYS A 85 -6.80 -4.34 11.30
CA LYS A 85 -8.11 -3.67 11.24
C LYS A 85 -9.29 -4.63 11.43
N LEU A 86 -9.21 -5.85 10.88
CA LEU A 86 -10.27 -6.84 11.07
C LEU A 86 -10.40 -7.26 12.54
N VAL A 87 -9.29 -7.40 13.27
CA VAL A 87 -9.32 -7.66 14.72
C VAL A 87 -9.88 -6.48 15.51
N ASP A 88 -9.55 -5.25 15.14
CA ASP A 88 -10.10 -4.05 15.79
C ASP A 88 -11.62 -3.92 15.56
N LEU A 89 -12.09 -4.22 14.34
CA LEU A 89 -13.52 -4.23 14.02
C LEU A 89 -14.29 -5.40 14.65
N MET A 90 -13.65 -6.57 14.77
CA MET A 90 -14.24 -7.80 15.32
C MET A 90 -14.17 -7.85 16.85
N GLY A 91 -13.09 -7.33 17.43
CA GLY A 91 -12.87 -7.15 18.86
C GLY A 91 -13.37 -5.79 19.36
N GLY A 92 -14.32 -5.19 18.63
CA GLY A 92 -14.83 -3.84 18.83
C GLY A 92 -14.77 -3.41 20.28
N THR A 93 -14.04 -2.33 20.51
CA THR A 93 -14.16 -1.44 21.67
C THR A 93 -15.33 -1.81 22.58
N SER A 94 -15.06 -2.66 23.58
CA SER A 94 -15.50 -2.34 24.94
C SER A 94 -14.96 -0.93 25.17
N ALA A 95 -15.83 0.06 24.98
CA ALA A 95 -15.56 1.42 25.40
C ALA A 95 -14.96 1.32 26.81
N PRO A 96 -13.89 2.06 27.14
CA PRO A 96 -13.48 2.12 28.52
C PRO A 96 -14.72 2.51 29.29
N LEU A 97 -15.07 1.73 30.31
CA LEU A 97 -15.92 2.16 31.40
C LEU A 97 -15.20 3.32 32.12
N ALA A 98 -14.99 4.45 31.43
CA ALA A 98 -14.83 5.77 32.01
C ALA A 98 -16.21 6.25 32.46
N GLY A 99 -16.88 5.38 33.21
CA GLY A 99 -18.03 5.61 34.06
C GLY A 99 -17.61 5.23 35.47
N ALA A 100 -16.58 5.91 35.99
CA ALA A 100 -16.23 5.91 37.40
C ALA A 100 -15.87 7.34 37.83
N ALA A 101 -16.81 8.27 37.60
CA ALA A 101 -17.11 9.46 38.40
C ALA A 101 -17.87 10.49 37.55
N ALA A 102 -19.20 10.44 37.59
CA ALA A 102 -20.02 11.60 37.24
C ALA A 102 -20.48 12.28 38.55
N PRO A 103 -20.14 13.55 38.80
CA PRO A 103 -20.94 14.40 39.67
C PRO A 103 -21.92 15.19 38.81
N GLY A 104 -23.21 14.99 39.08
CA GLY A 104 -24.34 15.92 38.88
C GLY A 104 -24.46 16.72 37.58
N GLY A 105 -25.54 16.52 36.83
CA GLY A 105 -25.92 17.45 35.76
C GLY A 105 -27.10 16.99 34.91
N THR A 106 -28.31 17.22 35.40
CA THR A 106 -29.58 17.19 34.65
C THR A 106 -29.51 17.99 33.34
N SER A 107 -29.94 17.41 32.22
CA SER A 107 -30.98 17.97 31.33
C SER A 107 -31.02 17.30 29.94
N GLY A 108 -32.22 16.87 29.52
CA GLY A 108 -32.66 17.09 28.13
C GLY A 108 -32.83 15.88 27.20
N ARG A 109 -34.09 15.40 27.15
CA ARG A 109 -34.83 15.02 25.92
C ARG A 109 -34.72 13.59 25.39
N ARG A 110 -35.65 12.75 25.88
CA ARG A 110 -36.25 11.63 25.15
C ARG A 110 -36.99 12.11 23.89
N GLY A 111 -36.77 11.41 22.77
CA GLY A 111 -37.71 11.28 21.65
C GLY A 111 -37.41 9.91 21.01
N ALA A 112 -38.13 8.85 21.40
CA ALA A 112 -39.42 8.43 20.85
C ALA A 112 -39.33 8.04 19.35
N GLY A 113 -39.14 6.73 19.11
CA GLY A 113 -39.71 5.92 18.02
C GLY A 113 -39.56 6.41 16.58
N GLN A 114 -38.66 5.79 15.81
CA GLN A 114 -38.80 5.68 14.36
C GLN A 114 -38.69 4.21 13.95
N THR A 115 -39.85 3.53 13.93
CA THR A 115 -40.07 2.30 13.17
C THR A 115 -40.39 2.69 11.73
N PRO A 116 -39.72 2.15 10.70
CA PRO A 116 -40.09 2.44 9.31
C PRO A 116 -41.39 1.70 8.96
N SER A 117 -42.45 2.44 8.64
CA SER A 117 -43.71 1.89 8.12
C SER A 117 -43.52 1.35 6.71
N ARG A 118 -43.65 0.02 6.55
CA ARG A 118 -43.69 -0.66 5.25
C ARG A 118 -45.06 -0.38 4.61
N GLN A 119 -45.09 0.43 3.57
CA GLN A 119 -46.29 0.75 2.79
C GLN A 119 -46.71 -0.49 1.97
N PRO A 120 -47.96 -0.99 2.05
CA PRO A 120 -48.42 -2.08 1.20
C PRO A 120 -48.71 -1.58 -0.22
N ALA A 121 -48.38 -2.40 -1.23
CA ALA A 121 -48.61 -2.10 -2.63
C ALA A 121 -50.11 -2.07 -2.99
N PRO A 122 -50.55 -1.21 -3.94
CA PRO A 122 -51.94 -1.19 -4.40
C PRO A 122 -52.25 -2.45 -5.22
N MET A 123 -53.40 -3.08 -4.93
CA MET A 123 -53.91 -4.25 -5.67
C MET A 123 -54.42 -3.86 -7.07
N PRO A 124 -54.32 -4.75 -8.07
CA PRO A 124 -54.88 -4.52 -9.40
C PRO A 124 -56.42 -4.65 -9.39
N PRO A 125 -57.14 -3.97 -10.31
CA PRO A 125 -58.59 -4.07 -10.40
C PRO A 125 -59.02 -5.43 -10.98
N GLU A 126 -60.00 -6.05 -10.33
CA GLU A 126 -60.65 -7.27 -10.81
C GLU A 126 -61.49 -6.98 -12.07
N GLN A 127 -61.33 -7.80 -13.10
CA GLN A 127 -62.27 -7.98 -14.21
C GLN A 127 -62.68 -9.45 -14.27
#